data_AF-A0A1P8YJ90-F1
#
_entry.id   AF-A0A1P8YJ90-F1
#
_cell.length_a   1.000
_cell.length_b   1.000
_cell.length_c   1.000
_cell.angle_alpha   90.00
_cell.angle_beta   90.00
_cell.angle_gamma   90.00
#
_symmetry.space_group_name_H-M   'P 1'
#
loop_
_entity.id
_entity.type
_entity.pdbx_description
1 polymer ?
#
loop_
_entity_poly.entity_id
_entity_poly.type
_entity_poly.pdbx_seq_one_letter_code
_entity_poly.pdbx_strand_id
1 'polypeptide(L)'
;MAGWIAYGASPRATLGIIAASRALALMRGRDYVVPQDVLEVIPDVLRHRLVLSYDALADDVSPDDVITRVLQSVGLPQVAAQPVAPPAQAQNGAVAPQAAPQSNGTPQQQAVADPTASVGGQQR
;
A
#
# COMPACT_ATOMS: atom_id res chain seq x y z
N MET A 1 32.78 -17.25 -3.02
CA MET A 1 31.55 -16.55 -3.46
C MET A 1 31.85 -15.28 -4.26
N ALA A 2 32.55 -14.29 -3.70
CA ALA A 2 33.33 -13.39 -4.57
C ALA A 2 34.23 -14.29 -5.46
N GLY A 3 34.25 -14.03 -6.77
CA GLY A 3 34.92 -14.88 -7.76
C GLY A 3 34.13 -16.10 -8.28
N TRP A 4 32.99 -16.51 -7.70
CA TRP A 4 32.28 -17.74 -8.13
C TRP A 4 31.33 -17.58 -9.33
N ILE A 5 30.96 -16.35 -9.70
CA ILE A 5 30.02 -16.07 -10.79
C ILE A 5 30.79 -15.35 -11.91
N ALA A 6 30.81 -15.94 -13.11
CA ALA A 6 31.33 -15.30 -14.31
C ALA A 6 30.29 -14.36 -14.94
N TYR A 7 29.03 -14.82 -15.06
CA TYR A 7 27.91 -14.00 -15.53
C TYR A 7 26.65 -14.25 -14.69
N GLY A 8 26.07 -13.16 -14.18
CA GLY A 8 24.84 -13.19 -13.39
C GLY A 8 23.56 -13.20 -14.23
N ALA A 9 22.42 -13.29 -13.55
CA ALA A 9 21.10 -13.34 -14.18
C ALA A 9 20.76 -12.04 -14.93
N SER A 10 20.33 -12.16 -16.19
CA SER A 10 19.95 -11.02 -17.03
C SER A 10 18.51 -10.53 -16.76
N PRO A 11 18.08 -9.36 -17.27
CA PRO A 11 16.70 -8.88 -17.14
C PRO A 11 15.60 -9.81 -17.68
N ARG A 12 15.94 -10.87 -18.44
CA ARG A 12 14.97 -11.91 -18.82
C ARG A 12 14.69 -12.91 -17.70
N ALA A 13 15.57 -13.03 -16.70
CA ALA A 13 15.35 -13.85 -15.52
C ALA A 13 14.26 -13.27 -14.62
N THR A 14 14.28 -11.96 -14.34
CA THR A 14 13.25 -11.30 -13.52
C THR A 14 11.87 -11.36 -14.16
N LEU A 15 11.79 -11.17 -15.49
CA LEU A 15 10.54 -11.41 -16.25
C LEU A 15 10.04 -12.86 -16.11
N GLY A 16 10.95 -13.84 -16.14
CA GLY A 16 10.62 -15.25 -15.93
C GLY A 16 10.08 -15.52 -14.52
N ILE A 17 10.77 -15.00 -13.49
CA ILE A 17 10.35 -15.10 -12.08
C ILE A 17 8.96 -14.49 -11.89
N ILE A 18 8.70 -13.29 -12.42
CA ILE A 18 7.39 -12.61 -12.29
C ILE A 18 6.28 -13.42 -12.99
N ALA A 19 6.54 -13.95 -14.19
CA ALA A 19 5.57 -14.78 -14.91
C ALA A 19 5.26 -16.09 -14.17
N ALA A 20 6.29 -16.80 -13.69
CA ALA A 20 6.14 -18.04 -12.94
C ALA A 20 5.45 -17.81 -11.58
N SER A 21 5.80 -16.76 -10.85
CA SER A 21 5.18 -16.42 -9.55
C SER A 21 3.68 -16.15 -9.71
N ARG A 22 3.28 -15.44 -10.78
CA ARG A 22 1.86 -15.18 -11.10
C ARG A 22 1.12 -16.46 -11.50
N ALA A 23 1.74 -17.34 -12.29
CA ALA A 23 1.16 -18.63 -12.63
C ALA A 23 0.96 -19.50 -11.37
N LEU A 24 1.96 -19.54 -10.48
CA LEU A 24 1.90 -20.29 -9.22
C LEU A 24 0.82 -19.76 -8.27
N ALA A 25 0.69 -18.43 -8.13
CA ALA A 25 -0.39 -17.82 -7.37
C ALA A 25 -1.78 -18.18 -7.92
N LEU A 26 -1.97 -18.09 -9.24
CA LEU A 26 -3.23 -18.45 -9.90
C LEU A 26 -3.58 -19.94 -9.76
N MET A 27 -2.60 -20.84 -9.92
CA MET A 27 -2.77 -22.28 -9.66
C MET A 27 -3.12 -22.58 -8.19
N ARG A 28 -2.76 -21.68 -7.27
CA ARG A 28 -3.10 -21.73 -5.83
C ARG A 28 -4.40 -20.98 -5.50
N GLY A 29 -5.18 -20.55 -6.50
CA GLY A 29 -6.45 -19.86 -6.32
C GLY A 29 -6.32 -18.42 -5.78
N ARG A 30 -5.14 -17.80 -5.89
CA ARG A 30 -4.90 -16.40 -5.50
C ARG A 30 -4.76 -15.50 -6.74
N ASP A 31 -5.34 -14.32 -6.64
CA ASP A 31 -5.21 -13.22 -7.61
C ASP A 31 -3.93 -12.38 -7.39
N TYR A 32 -3.36 -12.41 -6.18
CA TYR A 32 -2.09 -11.77 -5.81
C TYR A 32 -0.97 -12.78 -5.52
N VAL A 33 0.27 -12.35 -5.81
CA VAL A 33 1.51 -13.08 -5.53
C VAL A 33 1.96 -12.81 -4.08
N VAL A 34 2.31 -13.85 -3.33
CA VAL A 34 2.98 -13.71 -2.01
C VAL A 34 4.49 -13.94 -2.12
N PRO A 35 5.32 -13.48 -1.17
CA PRO A 35 6.77 -13.69 -1.21
C PRO A 35 7.17 -15.17 -1.37
N GLN A 36 6.40 -16.09 -0.79
CA GLN A 36 6.62 -17.53 -0.93
C GLN A 36 6.58 -18.02 -2.39
N ASP A 37 5.65 -17.51 -3.20
CA ASP A 37 5.56 -17.91 -4.62
C ASP A 37 6.79 -17.44 -5.43
N VAL A 38 7.41 -16.33 -5.02
CA VAL A 38 8.64 -15.81 -5.64
C VAL A 38 9.86 -16.65 -5.26
N LEU A 39 9.98 -17.00 -3.97
CA LEU A 39 11.06 -17.88 -3.48
C LEU A 39 11.05 -19.24 -4.16
N GLU A 40 9.86 -19.81 -4.36
CA GLU A 40 9.68 -21.16 -4.89
C GLU A 40 10.06 -21.29 -6.37
N VAL A 41 9.81 -20.25 -7.19
CA VAL A 41 10.16 -20.27 -8.63
C VAL A 41 11.57 -19.75 -8.95
N ILE A 42 12.28 -19.17 -7.98
CA ILE A 42 13.64 -18.64 -8.19
C ILE A 42 14.63 -19.74 -8.61
N PRO A 43 14.71 -20.92 -7.97
CA PRO A 43 15.60 -22.00 -8.40
C PRO A 43 15.37 -22.40 -9.85
N ASP A 44 14.13 -22.70 -10.23
CA ASP A 44 13.75 -23.11 -11.60
C ASP A 44 14.16 -22.09 -12.67
N VAL A 45 14.00 -20.80 -12.39
CA VAL A 45 14.34 -19.75 -13.36
C VAL A 45 15.83 -19.43 -13.37
N LEU A 46 16.56 -19.54 -12.25
CA LEU A 46 17.97 -19.13 -12.16
C LEU A 46 18.98 -20.26 -12.44
N ARG A 47 18.66 -21.52 -12.14
CA ARG A 47 19.57 -22.69 -12.29
C ARG A 47 20.19 -22.85 -13.68
N HIS A 48 19.49 -22.38 -14.72
CA HIS A 48 19.93 -22.41 -16.12
C HIS A 48 20.23 -21.01 -16.69
N ARG A 49 20.48 -20.01 -15.83
CA ARG A 49 20.75 -18.61 -16.20
C ARG A 49 21.97 -17.98 -15.50
N LEU A 50 22.58 -18.68 -14.56
CA LEU A 50 23.87 -18.30 -13.98
C LEU A 50 24.99 -19.00 -14.74
N VAL A 51 26.08 -18.28 -15.01
CA VAL A 51 27.33 -18.86 -15.50
C VAL A 51 28.35 -18.79 -14.37
N LEU A 52 28.77 -19.95 -13.89
CA LEU A 52 29.78 -20.09 -12.85
C LEU A 52 31.18 -19.77 -13.41
N SER A 53 32.10 -19.38 -12.53
CA SER A 53 33.51 -19.23 -12.88
C SER A 53 34.24 -20.57 -12.93
N TYR A 54 35.46 -20.57 -13.47
CA TYR A 54 36.34 -21.75 -13.41
C TYR A 54 36.62 -22.16 -11.96
N ASP A 55 36.88 -21.20 -11.09
CA ASP A 55 37.16 -21.44 -9.66
C ASP A 55 35.98 -22.13 -8.96
N ALA A 56 34.74 -21.71 -9.23
CA ALA A 56 33.54 -22.36 -8.69
C ALA A 56 33.36 -23.80 -9.19
N LEU A 57 33.72 -24.07 -10.44
CA LEU A 57 33.69 -25.43 -11.00
C LEU A 57 34.83 -26.31 -10.47
N ALA A 58 35.96 -25.73 -10.06
CA ALA A 58 37.04 -26.42 -9.37
C ALA A 58 36.73 -26.68 -7.88
N ASP A 59 35.96 -25.80 -7.24
CA ASP A 59 35.40 -25.94 -5.88
C ASP A 59 34.19 -26.90 -5.81
N ASP A 60 33.76 -27.53 -6.93
CA ASP A 60 32.54 -28.36 -7.09
C ASP A 60 31.23 -27.66 -6.66
N VAL A 61 31.17 -26.33 -6.81
CA VAL A 61 30.00 -25.51 -6.43
C VAL A 61 28.92 -25.58 -7.51
N SER A 62 27.69 -25.95 -7.13
CA SER A 62 26.56 -25.99 -8.07
C SER A 62 25.88 -24.61 -8.23
N PRO A 63 25.10 -24.40 -9.30
CA PRO A 63 24.24 -23.21 -9.42
C PRO A 63 23.22 -23.12 -8.29
N ASP A 64 22.74 -24.25 -7.77
CA ASP A 64 21.72 -24.31 -6.72
C ASP A 64 22.30 -23.91 -5.35
N ASP A 65 23.59 -24.16 -5.08
CA ASP A 65 24.31 -23.62 -3.90
C ASP A 65 24.43 -22.10 -3.95
N VAL A 66 24.77 -21.55 -5.13
CA VAL A 66 24.85 -20.11 -5.36
C VAL A 66 23.49 -19.45 -5.15
N ILE A 67 22.42 -20.03 -5.72
CA ILE A 67 21.04 -19.54 -5.55
C ILE A 67 20.61 -19.60 -4.08
N THR A 68 20.83 -20.73 -3.41
CA THR A 68 20.48 -20.93 -2.00
C THR A 68 21.14 -19.89 -1.10
N ARG A 69 22.45 -19.64 -1.29
CA ARG A 69 23.20 -18.69 -0.48
C ARG A 69 22.93 -17.23 -0.83
N VAL A 70 22.52 -16.92 -2.07
CA VAL A 70 21.97 -15.61 -2.42
C VAL A 70 20.61 -15.38 -1.74
N LEU A 71 19.71 -16.36 -1.78
CA LEU A 71 18.42 -16.29 -1.08
C LEU A 71 18.57 -16.08 0.44
N GLN A 72 19.55 -16.75 1.07
CA GLN A 72 19.89 -16.55 2.49
C GLN A 72 20.42 -15.16 2.83
N SER A 73 20.96 -14.41 1.87
CA SER A 73 21.48 -13.05 2.09
C SER A 73 20.43 -11.94 1.91
N VAL A 74 19.26 -12.26 1.35
CA VAL A 74 18.19 -11.29 1.09
C VAL A 74 17.08 -11.45 2.14
N GLY A 75 16.89 -10.42 2.97
CA GLY A 75 15.81 -10.38 3.95
C GLY A 75 14.43 -10.47 3.28
N LEU A 76 13.54 -11.29 3.83
CA LEU A 76 12.20 -11.48 3.25
C LEU A 76 11.38 -10.19 3.28
N PRO A 77 10.69 -9.83 2.17
CA PRO A 77 9.87 -8.62 2.11
C PRO A 77 8.67 -8.74 3.05
N GLN A 78 8.58 -7.78 3.99
CA GLN A 78 7.51 -7.73 4.97
C GLN A 78 6.24 -7.17 4.32
N VAL A 79 5.22 -8.00 4.15
CA VAL A 79 3.92 -7.57 3.62
C VAL A 79 3.15 -6.88 4.75
N ALA A 80 3.34 -5.57 4.88
CA ALA A 80 2.41 -4.73 5.61
C ALA A 80 1.05 -4.80 4.91
N ALA A 81 0.04 -5.35 5.59
CA ALA A 81 -1.32 -5.42 5.06
C ALA A 81 -1.94 -4.00 5.07
N GLN A 82 -1.60 -3.21 4.05
CA GLN A 82 -2.17 -1.88 3.84
C GLN A 82 -3.70 -2.03 3.72
N PRO A 83 -4.51 -1.46 4.64
CA PRO A 83 -5.95 -1.56 4.54
C PRO A 83 -6.39 -0.82 3.29
N VAL A 84 -6.90 -1.57 2.30
CA VAL A 84 -7.62 -0.96 1.17
C VAL A 84 -8.88 -0.37 1.76
N ALA A 85 -8.88 0.95 1.94
CA ALA A 85 -10.06 1.68 2.39
C ALA A 85 -11.23 1.32 1.46
N PRO A 86 -12.41 0.96 1.99
CA PRO A 86 -13.57 0.67 1.16
C PRO A 86 -13.80 1.84 0.19
N PRO A 87 -14.12 1.58 -1.09
CA PRO A 87 -14.37 2.65 -2.04
C PRO A 87 -15.46 3.55 -1.47
N ALA A 88 -15.14 4.84 -1.32
CA ALA A 88 -15.97 5.78 -0.60
C ALA A 88 -17.39 5.76 -1.18
N GLN A 89 -18.36 5.29 -0.38
CA GLN A 89 -19.75 5.21 -0.79
C GLN A 89 -20.18 6.61 -1.21
N ALA A 90 -20.59 6.77 -2.47
CA ALA A 90 -20.92 8.07 -3.04
C ALA A 90 -22.18 8.63 -2.34
N GLN A 91 -21.96 9.44 -1.31
CA GLN A 91 -23.05 9.95 -0.49
C GLN A 91 -23.92 10.93 -1.28
N ASN A 92 -25.23 10.82 -1.07
CA ASN A 92 -26.24 11.84 -1.35
C ASN A 92 -26.68 12.01 -2.81
N GLY A 93 -27.34 10.98 -3.34
CA GLY A 93 -28.48 11.19 -4.25
C GLY A 93 -29.67 11.82 -3.51
N ALA A 94 -29.58 13.10 -3.16
CA ALA A 94 -30.56 13.82 -2.35
C ALA A 94 -30.94 15.17 -3.00
N VAL A 95 -31.82 15.14 -4.01
CA VAL A 95 -32.34 16.34 -4.67
C VAL A 95 -33.47 16.94 -3.84
N ALA A 96 -33.13 17.87 -2.93
CA ALA A 96 -34.12 18.58 -2.12
C ALA A 96 -34.88 19.63 -2.96
N PRO A 97 -36.23 19.65 -2.98
CA PRO A 97 -36.98 20.70 -3.65
C PRO A 97 -36.84 22.02 -2.88
N GLN A 98 -36.43 23.08 -3.56
CA GLN A 98 -36.33 24.41 -2.96
C GLN A 98 -37.72 25.03 -2.77
N ALA A 99 -38.09 25.27 -1.50
CA ALA A 99 -39.28 26.04 -1.14
C ALA A 99 -38.93 27.52 -0.89
N ALA A 100 -39.86 28.42 -1.19
CA ALA A 100 -39.67 29.87 -1.15
C ALA A 100 -39.54 30.46 0.28
N PRO A 101 -38.90 31.61 0.47
CA PRO A 101 -38.66 32.19 1.79
C PRO A 101 -39.95 32.74 2.43
N GLN A 102 -40.09 32.53 3.74
CA GLN A 102 -41.16 33.12 4.55
C GLN A 102 -40.60 34.19 5.48
N SER A 103 -41.32 35.31 5.58
CA SER A 103 -40.94 36.50 6.34
C SER A 103 -41.42 36.43 7.79
N ASN A 104 -40.48 36.40 8.75
CA ASN A 104 -40.81 36.52 10.18
C ASN A 104 -41.13 37.97 10.55
N GLY A 105 -42.43 38.30 10.62
CA GLY A 105 -42.90 39.56 11.20
C GLY A 105 -43.06 39.45 12.72
N THR A 106 -42.59 40.47 13.45
CA THR A 106 -42.86 40.63 14.90
C THR A 106 -44.34 40.97 15.14
N PRO A 107 -44.93 40.54 16.27
CA PRO A 107 -45.16 41.54 17.33
C PRO A 107 -45.03 41.00 18.78
N GLN A 108 -44.74 41.93 19.71
CA GLN A 108 -45.36 42.19 21.05
C GLN A 108 -45.93 41.00 21.89
N GLN A 109 -45.90 40.95 23.23
CA GLN A 109 -45.74 41.93 24.34
C GLN A 109 -45.44 41.13 25.67
N GLN A 110 -45.35 41.60 26.94
CA GLN A 110 -45.44 42.86 27.70
C GLN A 110 -44.74 42.68 29.09
N ALA A 111 -44.69 43.74 29.93
CA ALA A 111 -44.67 43.73 31.41
C ALA A 111 -43.33 43.40 32.15
N VAL A 112 -42.97 44.01 33.30
CA VAL A 112 -43.59 45.13 34.06
C VAL A 112 -42.56 45.94 34.91
N ALA A 113 -42.86 47.22 35.13
CA ALA A 113 -42.39 48.22 36.13
C ALA A 113 -40.97 48.18 36.76
N ASP A 114 -40.19 49.24 36.52
CA ASP A 114 -39.86 50.38 37.44
C ASP A 114 -39.89 50.21 38.99
N PRO A 115 -39.26 51.13 39.78
CA PRO A 115 -38.20 52.12 39.47
C PRO A 115 -37.07 52.20 40.54
N THR A 116 -36.00 52.99 40.28
CA THR A 116 -35.27 53.83 41.28
C THR A 116 -34.27 54.74 40.54
N ALA A 117 -34.06 55.98 41.02
CA ALA A 117 -33.28 57.02 40.33
C ALA A 117 -31.98 57.44 41.07
N SER A 118 -30.94 57.76 40.28
CA SER A 118 -29.81 58.66 40.59
C SER A 118 -29.15 59.03 39.25
N VAL A 119 -29.06 60.27 38.77
CA VAL A 119 -28.52 61.54 39.33
C VAL A 119 -26.98 61.58 39.36
N GLY A 120 -26.38 62.42 38.52
CA GLY A 120 -25.00 62.96 38.68
C GLY A 120 -24.07 62.90 37.45
N GLY A 121 -23.43 64.04 37.11
CA GLY A 121 -22.27 64.14 36.18
C GLY A 121 -22.54 63.89 34.69
N GLN A 122 -22.39 64.79 33.71
CA GLN A 122 -21.62 66.04 33.55
C GLN A 122 -20.08 65.88 33.48
N GLN A 123 -19.48 66.57 32.49
CA GLN A 123 -18.06 66.58 32.06
C GLN A 123 -17.62 65.46 31.10
N ARG A 124 -16.89 65.74 30.01
CA ARG A 124 -16.56 67.05 29.40
C ARG A 124 -16.27 66.92 27.91
#